data_AF-A0A7J7FF68-F1
#
_entry.id   AF-A0A7J7FF68-F1
#
_cell.length_a   1.000
_cell.length_b   1.000
_cell.length_c   1.000
_cell.angle_alpha   90.00
_cell.angle_beta   90.00
_cell.angle_gamma   90.00
#
_symmetry.space_group_name_H-M   'P 1'
#
loop_
_entity.id
_entity.type
_entity.pdbx_description
1 polymer ?
#
loop_
_entity_poly.entity_id
_entity_poly.type
_entity_poly.pdbx_seq_one_letter_code
_entity_poly.pdbx_strand_id
1 'polypeptide(L)'
;MKTMAKGVLEAYNTNLKCKCIRETVPLFPFRIVDRIQITAPGNGCPNPEIILWLKNKSVVCLNPKAKKTQTLMKVLKRRNVLLTPPAPMSKKTTV
;
A
#
# COMPACT_ATOMS: atom_id res chain seq x y z
N MET A 1 28.23 -38.15 -3.01
CA MET A 1 28.60 -36.77 -3.42
C MET A 1 27.41 -36.18 -4.17
N LYS A 2 26.69 -35.22 -3.58
CA LYS A 2 25.59 -34.51 -4.26
C LYS A 2 26.12 -33.15 -4.70
N THR A 3 26.37 -33.02 -5.99
CA THR A 3 26.75 -31.76 -6.62
C THR A 3 25.51 -30.88 -6.68
N MET A 4 25.46 -29.82 -5.85
CA MET A 4 24.48 -28.76 -6.05
C MET A 4 24.93 -27.96 -7.26
N ALA A 5 24.21 -28.10 -8.37
CA ALA A 5 24.29 -27.13 -9.46
C ALA A 5 23.88 -25.78 -8.87
N LYS A 6 24.88 -24.95 -8.57
CA LYS A 6 24.68 -23.55 -8.21
C LYS A 6 24.30 -22.84 -9.51
N GLY A 7 23.04 -23.00 -9.91
CA GLY A 7 22.43 -22.20 -10.95
C GLY A 7 22.45 -20.75 -10.49
N VAL A 8 23.39 -20.00 -11.01
CA VAL A 8 23.41 -18.55 -10.90
C VAL A 8 22.23 -18.06 -11.74
N LEU A 9 21.08 -17.90 -11.09
CA LEU A 9 20.08 -16.96 -11.58
C LEU A 9 20.61 -15.59 -11.17
N GLU A 10 21.29 -14.91 -12.10
CA GLU A 10 21.47 -13.45 -12.07
C GLU A 10 20.06 -12.82 -12.12
N ALA A 11 19.32 -12.89 -11.02
CA ALA A 11 18.08 -12.15 -10.85
C ALA A 11 18.48 -10.70 -10.65
N TYR A 12 18.47 -9.95 -11.75
CA TYR A 12 18.53 -8.50 -11.84
C TYR A 12 18.32 -7.81 -10.48
N ASN A 13 19.46 -7.45 -9.90
CA ASN A 13 19.58 -6.78 -8.62
C ASN A 13 18.98 -5.37 -8.72
N THR A 14 17.66 -5.25 -8.58
CA THR A 14 17.02 -3.96 -8.34
C THR A 14 16.22 -3.99 -7.06
N ASN A 15 16.92 -3.72 -5.96
CA ASN A 15 16.37 -3.32 -4.66
C ASN A 15 15.56 -4.38 -3.91
N LEU A 16 16.25 -5.40 -3.39
CA LEU A 16 15.79 -6.20 -2.23
C LEU A 16 15.80 -5.38 -0.93
N LYS A 17 15.49 -4.08 -1.00
CA LYS A 17 15.47 -3.15 0.13
C LYS A 17 14.12 -2.44 0.12
N CYS A 18 13.54 -2.33 1.30
CA CYS A 18 12.33 -1.55 1.53
C CYS A 18 12.47 -0.14 0.95
N LYS A 19 11.42 0.37 0.29
CA LYS A 19 11.43 1.71 -0.33
C LYS A 19 11.51 2.81 0.74
N CYS A 20 10.97 2.52 1.92
CA CYS A 20 10.95 3.41 3.07
C CYS A 20 12.17 3.16 3.97
N ILE A 21 13.00 4.19 4.11
CA ILE A 21 14.13 4.18 5.07
C ILE A 21 13.62 4.60 6.47
N ARG A 22 12.61 5.47 6.51
CA ARG A 22 12.01 5.98 7.75
C ARG A 22 10.50 5.98 7.62
N GLU A 23 9.86 5.61 8.71
CA GLU A 23 8.41 5.63 8.82
C GLU A 23 7.97 6.80 9.70
N THR A 24 6.84 7.40 9.35
CA THR A 24 6.25 8.51 10.11
C THR A 24 4.86 8.13 10.61
N VAL A 25 4.45 8.73 11.72
CA VAL A 25 3.06 8.66 12.17
C VAL A 25 2.30 9.82 11.50
N PRO A 26 1.13 9.58 10.89
CA PRO A 26 0.43 10.64 10.17
C PRO A 26 -0.08 11.72 11.14
N LEU A 27 0.42 12.94 10.96
CA LEU A 27 0.01 14.15 11.69
C LEU A 27 -0.71 15.18 10.82
N PHE A 28 -0.93 14.85 9.54
CA PHE A 28 -1.51 15.75 8.54
C PHE A 28 -2.98 15.42 8.23
N PRO A 29 -3.77 16.38 7.72
CA PRO A 29 -5.16 16.14 7.35
C PRO A 29 -5.30 15.23 6.13
N PHE A 30 -6.27 14.32 6.14
CA PHE A 30 -6.48 13.36 5.03
C PHE A 30 -6.77 14.00 3.67
N ARG A 31 -7.24 15.26 3.64
CA ARG A 31 -7.60 15.99 2.41
C ARG A 31 -6.40 16.37 1.53
N ILE A 32 -5.19 16.34 2.10
CA ILE A 32 -3.96 16.66 1.37
C ILE A 32 -3.27 15.43 0.77
N VAL A 33 -3.79 14.23 1.03
CA VAL A 33 -3.31 13.00 0.38
C VAL A 33 -3.79 13.00 -1.07
N ASP A 34 -2.86 12.81 -1.99
CA ASP A 34 -3.13 12.69 -3.43
C ASP A 34 -3.20 11.22 -3.86
N ARG A 35 -2.17 10.43 -3.52
CA ARG A 35 -2.10 9.01 -3.87
C ARG A 35 -1.57 8.17 -2.71
N ILE A 36 -1.93 6.89 -2.75
CA ILE A 36 -1.59 5.90 -1.74
C ILE A 36 -1.13 4.63 -2.43
N GLN A 37 0.01 4.10 -2.01
CA GLN A 37 0.52 2.81 -2.44
C GLN A 37 0.76 1.98 -1.18
N ILE A 38 0.16 0.80 -1.18
CA ILE A 38 0.34 -0.20 -0.13
C ILE A 38 1.11 -1.34 -0.77
N THR A 39 2.26 -1.67 -0.21
CA THR A 39 3.08 -2.79 -0.67
C THR A 39 3.05 -3.87 0.41
N ALA A 40 2.62 -5.07 0.01
CA ALA A 40 2.61 -6.22 0.90
C ALA A 40 4.04 -6.70 1.18
N PRO A 41 4.27 -7.38 2.32
CA PRO A 41 5.54 -8.06 2.59
C PRO A 41 5.90 -9.03 1.46
N GLY A 42 7.17 -9.07 1.07
CA GLY A 42 7.68 -10.00 0.07
C GLY A 42 9.18 -10.27 0.22
N ASN A 43 9.74 -11.09 -0.67
CA ASN A 43 11.14 -11.54 -0.58
C ASN A 43 12.16 -10.37 -0.62
N GLY A 44 11.79 -9.21 -1.19
CA GLY A 44 12.63 -8.01 -1.22
C GLY A 44 12.39 -7.00 -0.09
N CYS A 45 11.28 -7.07 0.63
CA CYS A 45 11.05 -6.26 1.82
C CYS A 45 10.09 -7.02 2.75
N PRO A 46 10.56 -7.50 3.91
CA PRO A 46 9.74 -8.33 4.79
C PRO A 46 8.67 -7.53 5.56
N ASN A 47 8.74 -6.19 5.52
CA ASN A 47 7.78 -5.32 6.20
C ASN A 47 6.75 -4.79 5.19
N PRO A 48 5.47 -4.66 5.58
CA PRO A 48 4.50 -3.96 4.76
C PRO A 48 4.86 -2.47 4.70
N GLU A 49 4.74 -1.86 3.53
CA GLU A 49 5.04 -0.44 3.34
C GLU A 49 3.79 0.33 2.91
N ILE A 50 3.61 1.53 3.47
CA ILE A 50 2.54 2.45 3.10
C ILE A 50 3.18 3.75 2.68
N ILE A 51 3.09 4.07 1.39
CA ILE A 51 3.68 5.26 0.78
C ILE A 51 2.54 6.20 0.38
N LEU A 52 2.65 7.45 0.80
CA LEU A 52 1.73 8.52 0.48
C LEU A 52 2.41 9.57 -0.39
N TRP A 53 1.72 9.97 -1.44
CA TRP A 53 2.02 11.20 -2.16
C TRP A 53 1.02 12.24 -1.69
N LEU A 54 1.54 13.34 -1.19
CA LEU A 54 0.75 14.50 -0.80
C LEU A 54 0.58 15.44 -2.00
N LYS A 55 -0.46 16.27 -1.99
CA LYS A 55 -0.75 17.25 -3.06
C LYS A 55 0.36 18.27 -3.28
N ASN A 56 1.16 18.54 -2.25
CA ASN A 56 2.37 19.36 -2.34
C ASN A 56 3.58 18.61 -2.96
N LYS A 57 3.35 17.42 -3.55
CA LYS A 57 4.35 16.53 -4.15
C LYS A 57 5.33 15.89 -3.15
N SER A 58 5.11 16.06 -1.85
CA SER A 58 5.91 15.36 -0.84
C SER A 58 5.56 13.88 -0.79
N VAL A 59 6.57 13.04 -0.60
CA VAL A 59 6.43 11.59 -0.42
C VAL A 59 6.67 11.25 1.04
N VAL A 60 5.73 10.53 1.65
CA VAL A 60 5.77 10.20 3.08
C VAL A 60 5.49 8.72 3.27
N CYS A 61 6.38 8.04 3.98
CA CYS A 61 6.19 6.66 4.42
C CYS A 61 5.49 6.64 5.78
N LEU A 62 4.45 5.83 5.92
CA LEU A 62 3.72 5.66 7.16
C LEU A 62 4.07 4.37 7.88
N ASN A 63 4.11 4.42 9.21
CA ASN A 63 4.27 3.24 10.03
C ASN A 63 2.98 2.40 10.01
N PRO A 64 2.98 1.17 9.45
CA PRO A 64 1.80 0.32 9.36
C PRO A 64 1.29 -0.18 10.72
N LYS A 65 2.18 -0.29 11.72
CA LYS A 65 1.85 -0.73 13.09
C LYS A 65 1.21 0.38 13.92
N ALA A 66 1.39 1.65 13.55
CA ALA A 66 0.83 2.78 14.30
C ALA A 66 -0.70 2.84 14.20
N LYS A 67 -1.38 3.02 15.35
CA LYS A 67 -2.86 3.08 15.44
C LYS A 67 -3.46 4.17 14.53
N LYS A 68 -2.81 5.34 14.44
CA LYS A 68 -3.25 6.46 13.59
C LYS A 68 -3.23 6.10 12.10
N THR A 69 -2.21 5.36 11.66
CA THR A 69 -2.12 4.85 10.27
C THR A 69 -3.25 3.88 9.97
N GLN A 70 -3.55 2.96 10.88
CA GLN A 70 -4.67 2.03 10.70
C GLN A 70 -6.02 2.74 10.63
N THR A 71 -6.25 3.77 11.47
CA THR A 71 -7.46 4.60 11.40
C THR A 71 -7.57 5.32 10.05
N LEU A 72 -6.47 5.93 9.58
CA LEU A 72 -6.40 6.57 8.27
C LEU A 72 -6.78 5.60 7.14
N MET A 73 -6.19 4.40 7.13
CA MET A 73 -6.48 3.35 6.14
C MET A 73 -7.97 2.97 6.13
N LYS A 74 -8.59 2.82 7.31
CA LYS A 74 -10.03 2.51 7.43
C LYS A 74 -10.91 3.63 6.87
N VAL A 75 -10.59 4.89 7.14
CA VAL A 75 -11.35 6.05 6.62
C VAL A 75 -11.26 6.13 5.10
N LEU A 76 -10.06 5.95 4.55
CA LEU A 76 -9.84 5.97 3.10
C LEU A 76 -10.57 4.83 2.38
N LYS A 77 -10.52 3.60 2.94
CA LYS A 77 -11.25 2.45 2.40
C LYS A 77 -12.76 2.74 2.33
N ARG A 78 -13.34 3.33 3.37
CA ARG A 78 -14.76 3.71 3.38
C ARG A 78 -15.09 4.77 2.32
N ARG A 79 -14.22 5.76 2.11
CA ARG A 79 -14.42 6.77 1.06
C ARG A 79 -14.36 6.17 -0.33
N ASN A 80 -13.42 5.28 -0.62
CA ASN A 80 -13.36 4.61 -1.92
C ASN A 80 -14.63 3.79 -2.20
N VAL A 81 -15.16 3.08 -1.19
CA VAL A 81 -16.44 2.38 -1.29
C VAL A 81 -17.61 3.33 -1.56
N LEU A 82 -17.60 4.54 -0.97
CA LEU A 82 -18.64 5.55 -1.20
C LEU A 82 -18.50 6.25 -2.57
N LEU A 83 -17.29 6.35 -3.11
CA LEU A 83 -17.02 6.94 -4.42
C LEU A 83 -17.35 5.98 -5.57
N THR A 84 -17.33 4.66 -5.35
CA THR A 84 -18.06 3.73 -6.21
C THR A 84 -19.55 3.97 -6.01
N PRO A 85 -20.33 4.32 -7.06
CA PRO A 85 -21.78 4.38 -6.96
C PRO A 85 -22.28 3.03 -6.39
N PRO A 86 -23.26 3.02 -5.47
CA PRO A 86 -23.94 1.77 -5.17
C PRO A 86 -24.43 1.21 -6.50
N ALA A 87 -24.08 -0.04 -6.80
CA ALA A 87 -24.53 -0.69 -8.02
C ALA A 87 -26.05 -0.48 -8.15
N PRO A 88 -26.56 0.01 -9.29
CA PRO A 88 -28.00 0.14 -9.45
C PRO A 88 -28.59 -1.26 -9.24
N MET A 89 -29.44 -1.40 -8.22
CA MET A 89 -30.16 -2.64 -7.96
C MET A 89 -31.14 -2.80 -9.13
N SER A 90 -30.73 -3.56 -10.15
CA SER A 90 -31.59 -3.91 -11.26
C SER A 90 -32.69 -4.81 -10.72
N LYS A 91 -33.86 -4.24 -10.43
CA LYS A 91 -35.07 -5.01 -10.18
C LYS A 91 -35.39 -5.78 -11.45
N LYS A 92 -35.01 -7.06 -11.50
CA LYS A 92 -35.56 -7.98 -12.50
C LYS A 92 -36.89 -8.48 -11.94
N THR A 93 -37.97 -7.77 -12.25
CA THR A 93 -39.32 -8.32 -12.14
C THR A 93 -39.45 -9.36 -13.24
N THR A 94 -39.50 -10.63 -12.88
CA THR A 94 -39.97 -11.70 -13.77
C THR A 94 -41.49 -11.70 -13.67
N VAL A 95 -42.15 -11.37 -14.78
CA VAL A 95 -43.59 -11.63 -15.01
C VAL A 95 -43.74 -13.06 -15.48
#